data_AF-A0A924ZJU4-F1
#
_entry.id   AF-A0A924ZJU4-F1
#
_cell.length_a   1.000
_cell.length_b   1.000
_cell.length_c   1.000
_cell.angle_alpha   90.00
_cell.angle_beta   90.00
_cell.angle_gamma   90.00
#
_symmetry.space_group_name_H-M   'P 1'
#
loop_
_entity.id
_entity.type
_entity.pdbx_description
1 polymer ?
#
loop_
_entity_poly.entity_id
_entity_poly.type
_entity_poly.pdbx_seq_one_letter_code
_entity_poly.pdbx_strand_id
1 'polypeptide(L)' 'MQFLKGEKPEAKGSLYNTPSQLFVPAVVTSENIKAEIFDKGIQTPDQVCTGESAAGCKTWGITQ' A
#
# COMPACT_ATOMS: atom_id res chain seq x y z
N MET A 1 -19.09 -8.07 -3.81
CA MET A 1 -19.58 -8.37 -2.44
C MET A 1 -20.13 -9.80 -2.37
N GLN A 2 -19.31 -10.83 -2.58
CA GLN A 2 -19.76 -12.24 -2.55
C GLN A 2 -20.33 -12.62 -1.16
N PHE A 3 -19.65 -12.19 -0.10
CA PHE A 3 -20.11 -12.39 1.29
C PHE A 3 -21.52 -11.85 1.56
N LEU A 4 -21.87 -10.66 1.07
CA LEU A 4 -23.20 -10.08 1.32
C LEU A 4 -24.33 -10.85 0.62
N LYS A 5 -24.01 -11.69 -0.35
CA LYS A 5 -24.95 -12.57 -1.06
C LYS A 5 -25.00 -13.99 -0.47
N GLY A 6 -24.21 -14.27 0.58
CA GLY A 6 -24.03 -15.64 1.11
C GLY A 6 -23.18 -16.55 0.23
N GLU A 7 -22.53 -16.01 -0.80
CA GLU A 7 -21.64 -16.76 -1.68
C GLU A 7 -20.28 -16.99 -1.00
N LYS A 8 -19.70 -18.18 -1.21
CA LYS A 8 -18.33 -18.47 -0.77
C LYS A 8 -17.34 -17.76 -1.69
N PRO A 9 -16.51 -16.83 -1.20
CA PRO A 9 -15.51 -16.19 -2.02
C PRO A 9 -14.38 -17.14 -2.39
N GLU A 10 -13.70 -16.82 -3.48
CA GLU A 10 -12.49 -17.55 -3.88
C GLU A 10 -11.39 -17.34 -2.83
N ALA A 11 -10.78 -18.44 -2.40
CA ALA A 11 -9.67 -18.44 -1.46
C ALA A 11 -8.40 -18.92 -2.17
N LYS A 12 -7.27 -18.30 -1.83
CA LYS A 12 -5.95 -18.65 -2.37
C LYS A 12 -5.10 -19.48 -1.41
N GLY A 13 -5.62 -19.77 -0.22
CA GLY A 13 -4.99 -20.59 0.81
C GLY A 13 -5.90 -20.82 2.02
N SER A 14 -5.33 -21.42 3.06
CA SER A 14 -5.99 -21.64 4.36
C SER A 14 -5.05 -21.20 5.48
N LEU A 15 -5.57 -20.43 6.43
CA LEU A 15 -4.86 -20.02 7.64
C LEU A 15 -5.72 -20.41 8.85
N TYR A 16 -5.17 -21.21 9.76
CA TYR A 16 -5.90 -21.77 10.91
C TYR A 16 -7.24 -22.43 10.49
N ASN A 17 -7.22 -23.25 9.43
CA ASN A 17 -8.40 -23.89 8.84
C ASN A 17 -9.47 -22.92 8.29
N THR A 18 -9.12 -21.65 8.08
CA THR A 18 -10.01 -20.62 7.53
C THR A 18 -9.60 -20.25 6.11
N PRO A 19 -10.50 -20.31 5.10
CA PRO A 19 -10.21 -19.88 3.74
C PRO A 19 -9.71 -18.43 3.73
N SER A 20 -8.52 -18.21 3.17
CA SER A 20 -7.80 -16.95 3.28
C SER A 20 -7.14 -16.56 1.95
N GLN A 21 -6.85 -15.26 1.80
CA GLN A 21 -5.96 -14.74 0.78
C GLN A 21 -4.93 -13.84 1.45
N LEU A 22 -3.67 -14.26 1.38
CA LEU A 22 -2.54 -13.46 1.85
C LEU A 22 -1.99 -12.67 0.66
N PHE A 23 -1.88 -11.35 0.80
CA PHE A 23 -1.29 -10.49 -0.21
C PHE A 23 0.21 -10.38 0.03
N VAL A 24 0.99 -10.32 -1.05
CA VAL A 24 2.43 -10.12 -0.98
C VAL A 24 2.68 -8.62 -0.78
N PRO A 25 3.31 -8.20 0.33
CA PRO A 25 3.65 -6.80 0.54
C PRO A 25 4.83 -6.39 -0.33
N ALA A 26 4.89 -5.11 -0.69
CA ALA A 26 6.07 -4.50 -1.27
C ALA A 26 6.94 -3.88 -0.16
N VAL A 27 8.26 -4.03 -0.27
CA VAL A 27 9.21 -3.31 0.58
C VAL A 27 9.37 -1.90 0.01
N VAL A 28 9.12 -0.89 0.83
CA VAL A 28 9.20 0.53 0.43
C VAL A 28 10.51 1.13 0.95
N THR A 29 11.25 1.77 0.05
CA THR A 29 12.57 2.39 0.28
C THR A 29 12.63 3.78 -0.37
N SER A 30 13.71 4.52 -0.13
CA SER A 30 13.95 5.82 -0.78
C SER A 30 13.92 5.77 -2.30
N GLU A 31 14.31 4.63 -2.89
CA GLU A 31 14.40 4.48 -4.35
C GLU A 31 13.04 4.24 -5.02
N ASN A 32 12.05 3.71 -4.28
CA ASN A 32 10.78 3.28 -4.87
C ASN A 32 9.53 3.94 -4.28
N ILE A 33 9.65 4.68 -3.18
CA ILE A 33 8.50 5.28 -2.47
C ILE A 33 7.63 6.16 -3.38
N LYS A 34 8.23 6.86 -4.35
CA LYS A 34 7.49 7.64 -5.36
C LYS A 34 6.52 6.76 -6.16
N ALA A 35 7.05 5.69 -6.74
CA ALA A 35 6.28 4.77 -7.57
C ALA A 35 5.30 3.91 -6.75
N GLU A 36 5.70 3.46 -5.57
CA GLU A 36 4.92 2.51 -4.76
C GLU A 36 3.81 3.18 -3.94
N ILE A 37 3.99 4.44 -3.52
CA ILE A 37 3.01 5.12 -2.65
C ILE A 37 2.26 6.22 -3.41
N PHE A 38 2.98 7.12 -4.07
CA PHE A 38 2.39 8.35 -4.62
C PHE A 38 1.81 8.12 -6.01
N ASP A 39 2.55 7.47 -6.93
CA ASP A 39 2.08 7.19 -8.28
C ASP A 39 0.90 6.19 -8.28
N LYS A 40 0.84 5.29 -7.28
CA LYS A 40 -0.30 4.39 -7.04
C LYS A 40 -1.47 5.06 -6.30
N GLY A 41 -1.34 6.32 -5.90
CA GLY A 41 -2.40 7.08 -5.24
C GLY A 41 -2.76 6.57 -3.84
N ILE A 42 -1.84 5.88 -3.15
CA ILE A 42 -2.07 5.35 -1.79
C ILE A 42 -2.07 6.50 -0.77
N GLN A 43 -1.17 7.46 -0.94
CA GLN A 43 -1.08 8.69 -0.15
C GLN A 43 -0.75 9.87 -1.07
N THR A 44 -1.07 11.07 -0.62
CA THR A 44 -0.68 12.31 -1.29
C THR A 44 0.60 12.90 -0.68
N PRO A 45 1.43 13.61 -1.45
CA PRO A 45 2.60 14.30 -0.91
C PRO A 45 2.27 15.23 0.25
N ASP A 46 1.12 15.92 0.21
CA ASP A 46 0.70 16.85 1.28
C ASP A 46 0.43 16.16 2.62
N GLN A 47 0.08 14.87 2.61
CA GLN A 47 -0.13 14.08 3.83
C GLN A 47 1.20 13.58 4.41
N VAL A 48 2.15 13.22 3.54
CA VAL A 48 3.36 12.49 3.94
C VAL A 48 4.57 13.41 4.10
N CYS A 49 4.71 14.42 3.24
CA CYS A 49 5.89 15.28 3.14
C CYS A 49 5.77 16.51 4.07
N THR A 50 5.43 16.26 5.33
CA THR A 50 5.24 17.28 6.36
C THR A 50 6.22 17.07 7.51
N GLY A 51 6.56 18.13 8.25
CA GLY A 51 7.49 18.02 9.38
C GLY A 51 8.86 17.46 8.97
N GLU A 52 9.34 16.43 9.66
CA GLU A 52 10.68 15.86 9.49
C GLU A 52 10.91 15.21 8.11
N SER A 53 9.87 14.63 7.51
CA SER A 53 9.97 13.95 6.21
C SER A 53 10.01 14.91 5.02
N ALA A 54 9.70 16.20 5.21
CA ALA A 54 9.66 17.19 4.13
C ALA A 54 11.01 17.33 3.41
N ALA A 55 12.12 17.29 4.16
CA ALA A 55 13.46 17.33 3.59
C ALA A 55 13.78 16.08 2.76
N GLY A 56 13.36 14.90 3.24
CA GLY A 56 13.48 13.64 2.51
C GLY A 56 12.68 13.66 1.21
N CYS A 57 11.45 14.15 1.25
CA CYS A 57 10.60 14.25 0.05
C CYS A 57 11.19 15.13 -1.05
N LYS A 58 11.85 16.23 -0.69
CA LYS A 58 12.57 17.06 -1.67
C LYS A 58 13.78 16.33 -2.25
N THR A 59 14.54 15.64 -1.40
CA THR A 59 15.71 14.86 -1.81
C THR A 59 15.34 13.76 -2.80
N TRP A 60 14.18 13.13 -2.61
CA TRP A 60 13.69 12.04 -3.45
C TRP A 60 12.79 12.51 -4.62
N GLY A 61 12.67 13.81 -4.85
CA GLY A 61 11.92 14.37 -5.98
C GLY A 61 10.41 14.09 -5.94
N ILE A 62 9.84 13.96 -4.73
CA ILE A 62 8.41 13.80 -4.48
C ILE A 62 7.72 15.18 -4.44
N THR A 63 8.38 16.15 -3.82
CA THR A 63 7.94 17.55 -3.74
C THR A 63 9.02 18.49 -4.26
N GLN A 64 8.61 19.68 -4.76
CA GLN A 64 9.53 20.73 -5.22
C GLN A 64 10.00 21.63 -4.07
#